data_AF-A0A812Z944-F1
#
_entry.id   AF-A0A812Z944-F1
#
_cell.length_a   1.000
_cell.length_b   1.000
_cell.length_c   1.000
_cell.angle_alpha   90.00
_cell.angle_beta   90.00
_cell.angle_gamma   90.00
#
_symmetry.space_group_name_H-M   'P 1'
#
loop_
_entity.id
_entity.type
_entity.pdbx_description
1 polymer ?
#
loop_
_entity_poly.entity_id
_entity_poly.type
_entity_poly.pdbx_seq_one_letter_code
_entity_poly.pdbx_strand_id
1 'polypeptide(L)'
;MAFALKGGQCCPICSQTFLGTSLKYHLKACARQARAQLVTCSSCKRPVRKDDLPEHLVRCKRMRMAEGVPGIDDAEKVWQDKSMSLQTALAKIEAGEIGSLDSRGCFVCSICGQQGLGLLQIVEHEEVCRQRLSQEGHVSAASVCSPTLPAEEGVQLTRAAVAKELNLLKTEIAQEAAGDEESRTLLTLTLDRLRDVARNACFLEEKKYRRLRLSNPAVSEAIGRWDAAKRILQALGFELVAHASKAGASPEPHLMLPGQLSSSVLQEFLDALEGKKEVETSEPNDSGSLLEECKYCHRKFRFDRIAKHETRCPESKPKPAKLDVVRKLLQGTPGEQNIPAARQDFLSGKKLPPLPVKPTEPFSSTDVTACQYSQSRRTTPRHAASMPLESTPRHTPSTPREGSGTTPRQQSRNVRRGGAASVASGRASRASSRESFSRDAKTEVTALTALGRAAKDRLARASRSIKDVVAQPSYDQLEVDVSNWLDD
;
A
#
# COMPACT_ATOMS: atom_id res chain seq x y z
N MET A 1 -3.47 30.40 -1.18
CA MET A 1 -3.39 29.08 -1.85
C MET A 1 -3.69 28.01 -0.80
N ALA A 2 -4.91 27.45 -0.82
CA ALA A 2 -5.29 26.36 0.07
C ALA A 2 -4.68 25.06 -0.47
N PHE A 3 -3.77 24.44 0.28
CA PHE A 3 -3.31 23.10 -0.03
C PHE A 3 -4.50 22.16 0.14
N ALA A 4 -5.02 21.63 -0.97
CA ALA A 4 -5.93 20.50 -0.94
C ALA A 4 -5.17 19.33 -0.30
N LEU A 5 -5.39 19.12 1.00
CA LEU A 5 -4.87 17.97 1.73
C LEU A 5 -5.32 16.73 0.95
N LYS A 6 -4.36 16.00 0.37
CA LYS A 6 -4.60 14.73 -0.30
C LYS A 6 -5.45 13.87 0.65
N GLY A 7 -6.72 13.68 0.28
CA GLY A 7 -7.73 13.07 1.15
C GLY A 7 -7.24 11.74 1.69
N GLY A 8 -7.30 11.57 3.00
CA GLY A 8 -7.05 10.28 3.62
C GLY A 8 -8.13 9.29 3.18
N GLN A 9 -7.73 8.04 2.94
CA GLN A 9 -8.65 6.95 2.60
C GLN A 9 -8.95 6.13 3.87
N CYS A 10 -10.19 5.70 4.05
CA CYS A 10 -10.58 4.88 5.19
C CYS A 10 -10.35 3.38 4.90
N CYS A 11 -9.86 2.64 5.89
CA CYS A 11 -9.74 1.19 5.81
C CYS A 11 -11.14 0.54 5.85
N PRO A 12 -11.54 -0.30 4.88
CA PRO A 12 -12.87 -0.91 4.86
C PRO A 12 -13.09 -1.97 5.96
N ILE A 13 -12.05 -2.34 6.71
CA ILE A 13 -12.13 -3.36 7.77
C ILE A 13 -12.30 -2.71 9.15
N CYS A 14 -11.52 -1.66 9.45
CA CYS A 14 -11.51 -1.00 10.77
C CYS A 14 -12.00 0.45 10.76
N SER A 15 -12.33 0.98 9.59
CA SER A 15 -12.79 2.37 9.36
C SER A 15 -11.81 3.47 9.76
N GLN A 16 -10.57 3.15 10.12
CA GLN A 16 -9.53 4.16 10.42
C GLN A 16 -9.02 4.81 9.12
N THR A 17 -8.69 6.09 9.18
CA THR A 17 -8.21 6.87 8.02
C THR A 17 -6.70 6.81 7.91
N PHE A 18 -6.19 6.56 6.69
CA PHE A 18 -4.78 6.43 6.37
C PHE A 18 -4.40 7.30 5.17
N LEU A 19 -3.12 7.64 5.09
CA LEU A 19 -2.53 8.24 3.89
C LEU A 19 -2.33 7.13 2.84
N GLY A 20 -2.55 7.41 1.56
CA GLY A 20 -2.71 6.37 0.52
C GLY A 20 -1.63 5.27 0.50
N THR A 21 -0.36 5.61 0.73
CA THR A 21 0.73 4.61 0.80
C THR A 21 0.72 3.77 2.07
N SER A 22 0.29 4.31 3.22
CA SER A 22 0.20 3.57 4.48
C SER A 22 -1.02 2.67 4.54
N LEU A 23 -2.09 2.99 3.80
CA LEU A 23 -3.30 2.19 3.74
C LEU A 23 -3.02 0.77 3.24
N LYS A 24 -2.22 0.61 2.18
CA LYS A 24 -1.91 -0.72 1.61
C LYS A 24 -1.25 -1.66 2.63
N TYR A 25 -0.31 -1.16 3.42
CA TYR A 25 0.35 -1.95 4.47
C TYR A 25 -0.57 -2.22 5.64
N HIS A 26 -1.35 -1.21 6.04
CA HIS A 26 -2.35 -1.37 7.10
C HIS A 26 -3.41 -2.41 6.72
N LEU A 27 -3.93 -2.38 5.49
CA LEU A 27 -4.99 -3.25 5.03
C LEU A 27 -4.63 -4.73 5.19
N LYS A 28 -3.39 -5.11 4.82
CA LYS A 28 -2.87 -6.47 5.02
C LYS A 28 -2.81 -6.87 6.50
N ALA A 29 -2.24 -6.00 7.33
CA ALA A 29 -2.12 -6.27 8.77
C ALA A 29 -3.49 -6.32 9.45
N CYS A 30 -4.41 -5.43 9.05
CA CYS A 30 -5.76 -5.34 9.55
C CYS A 30 -6.59 -6.56 9.14
N ALA A 31 -6.47 -7.04 7.90
CA ALA A 31 -7.12 -8.26 7.46
C ALA A 31 -6.64 -9.50 8.23
N ARG A 32 -5.32 -9.63 8.42
CA ARG A 32 -4.75 -10.70 9.26
C ARG A 32 -5.29 -10.65 10.68
N GLN A 33 -5.30 -9.47 11.30
CA GLN A 33 -5.79 -9.30 12.67
C GLN A 33 -7.30 -9.58 12.76
N ALA A 34 -8.09 -9.08 11.82
CA ALA A 34 -9.52 -9.33 11.76
C ALA A 34 -9.80 -10.83 11.63
N ARG A 35 -9.14 -11.51 10.68
CA ARG A 35 -9.28 -12.96 10.48
C ARG A 35 -8.90 -13.76 11.72
N ALA A 36 -7.82 -13.40 12.41
CA ALA A 36 -7.39 -14.05 13.65
C ALA A 36 -8.34 -13.81 14.83
N GLN A 37 -9.09 -12.70 14.82
CA GLN A 37 -10.06 -12.35 15.85
C GLN A 37 -11.45 -12.91 15.59
N LEU A 38 -11.80 -13.31 14.36
CA LEU A 38 -13.13 -13.85 14.07
C LEU A 38 -13.25 -15.30 14.56
N VAL A 39 -14.28 -15.54 15.36
CA VAL A 39 -14.71 -16.86 15.87
C VAL A 39 -16.16 -17.06 15.49
N THR A 40 -16.51 -18.25 15.04
CA THR A 40 -17.88 -18.58 14.64
C THR A 40 -18.75 -18.85 15.87
N CYS A 41 -19.88 -18.14 16.00
CA CYS A 41 -20.86 -18.39 17.05
C CYS A 41 -21.46 -19.80 16.90
N SER A 42 -21.44 -20.60 17.96
CA SER A 42 -21.97 -21.98 17.92
C SER A 42 -23.47 -22.05 17.63
N SER A 43 -24.23 -21.03 18.04
CA SER A 43 -25.71 -20.99 17.98
C SER A 43 -26.28 -20.44 16.67
N CYS A 44 -25.64 -19.45 16.04
CA CYS A 44 -26.12 -18.81 14.81
C CYS A 44 -25.13 -18.84 13.65
N LYS A 45 -23.97 -19.48 13.85
CA LYS A 45 -22.87 -19.60 12.87
C LYS A 45 -22.33 -18.28 12.30
N ARG A 46 -22.69 -17.13 12.88
CA ARG A 46 -22.12 -15.84 12.46
C ARG A 46 -20.68 -15.71 12.93
N PRO A 47 -19.77 -15.16 12.10
CA PRO A 47 -18.43 -14.81 12.54
C PRO A 47 -18.51 -13.57 13.43
N VAL A 48 -17.99 -13.67 14.65
CA VAL A 48 -18.01 -12.62 15.68
C VAL A 48 -16.58 -12.43 16.18
N ARG A 49 -16.21 -11.21 16.58
CA ARG A 49 -14.90 -11.01 17.20
C ARG A 49 -14.83 -11.79 18.51
N LYS A 50 -13.68 -12.37 18.80
CA LYS A 50 -13.43 -13.18 20.00
C LYS A 50 -13.82 -12.44 21.29
N ASP A 51 -13.56 -11.14 21.34
CA ASP A 51 -13.85 -10.28 22.48
C ASP A 51 -15.36 -10.03 22.66
N ASP A 52 -16.13 -10.01 21.56
CA ASP A 52 -17.58 -9.76 21.54
C ASP A 52 -18.40 -11.07 21.64
N LEU A 53 -17.76 -12.23 21.52
CA LEU A 53 -18.42 -13.54 21.49
C LEU A 53 -19.28 -13.81 22.75
N PRO A 54 -18.84 -13.51 24.00
CA PRO A 54 -19.67 -13.74 25.18
C PRO A 54 -20.96 -12.93 25.18
N GLU A 55 -20.89 -11.63 24.85
CA GLU A 55 -22.06 -10.75 24.76
C GLU A 55 -22.99 -11.18 23.62
N HIS A 56 -22.40 -11.52 22.48
CA HIS A 56 -23.13 -12.06 21.34
C HIS A 56 -23.88 -13.35 21.69
N LEU A 57 -23.27 -14.30 22.40
CA LEU A 57 -23.92 -15.56 22.78
C LEU A 57 -25.18 -15.33 23.63
N VAL A 58 -25.13 -14.37 24.57
CA VAL A 58 -26.31 -13.99 25.38
C VAL A 58 -27.40 -13.41 24.50
N ARG A 59 -27.06 -12.46 23.62
CA ARG A 59 -28.03 -11.81 22.72
C ARG A 59 -28.60 -12.78 21.70
N CYS A 60 -27.76 -13.63 21.12
CA CYS A 60 -28.12 -14.65 20.15
C CYS A 60 -29.08 -15.68 20.74
N LYS A 61 -28.81 -16.15 21.96
CA LYS A 61 -29.72 -17.07 22.68
C LYS A 61 -31.09 -16.42 22.93
N ARG A 62 -31.12 -15.13 23.31
CA ARG A 62 -32.37 -14.39 23.51
C ARG A 62 -33.18 -14.26 22.22
N MET A 63 -32.53 -13.91 21.10
CA MET A 63 -33.19 -13.81 19.79
C MET A 63 -33.78 -15.16 19.34
N ARG A 64 -33.02 -16.25 19.48
CA ARG A 64 -33.51 -17.60 19.12
C ARG A 64 -34.72 -18.04 19.94
N MET A 65 -34.77 -17.70 21.22
CA MET A 65 -35.94 -18.01 22.06
C MET A 65 -37.16 -17.16 21.69
N ALA A 66 -36.96 -15.91 21.26
CA ALA A 66 -38.05 -15.00 20.92
C ALA A 66 -38.70 -15.30 19.56
N GLU A 67 -37.91 -15.69 18.56
CA GLU A 67 -38.43 -15.86 17.19
C GLU A 67 -39.12 -17.22 16.96
N GLY A 68 -38.97 -18.19 17.87
CA GLY A 68 -39.70 -19.47 17.82
C GLY A 68 -39.56 -20.25 16.50
N VAL A 69 -38.56 -19.93 15.67
CA VAL A 69 -38.58 -20.24 14.22
C VAL A 69 -38.33 -21.73 13.96
N PRO A 70 -39.31 -22.44 13.38
CA PRO A 70 -39.09 -23.70 12.68
C PRO A 70 -38.78 -23.38 11.20
N GLY A 71 -37.55 -23.65 10.75
CA GLY A 71 -37.12 -23.42 9.36
C GLY A 71 -35.77 -22.71 9.24
N ILE A 72 -34.76 -23.21 9.95
CA ILE A 72 -33.45 -22.55 10.12
C ILE A 72 -32.48 -22.85 8.95
N ASP A 73 -32.74 -23.88 8.15
CA ASP A 73 -31.72 -24.44 7.25
C ASP A 73 -31.32 -23.47 6.12
N ASP A 74 -32.27 -22.77 5.50
CA ASP A 74 -31.97 -21.82 4.42
C ASP A 74 -31.27 -20.55 4.93
N ALA A 75 -31.73 -20.01 6.07
CA ALA A 75 -31.10 -18.85 6.68
C ALA A 75 -29.69 -19.18 7.16
N GLU A 76 -29.49 -20.35 7.75
CA GLU A 76 -28.18 -20.84 8.19
C GLU A 76 -27.23 -20.97 7.01
N LYS A 77 -27.67 -21.55 5.88
CA LYS A 77 -26.88 -21.65 4.66
C LYS A 77 -26.45 -20.27 4.14
N VAL A 78 -27.36 -19.32 4.02
CA VAL A 78 -27.04 -17.94 3.58
C VAL A 78 -26.01 -17.27 4.50
N TRP A 79 -26.08 -17.51 5.81
CA TRP A 79 -25.09 -16.97 6.76
C TRP A 79 -23.75 -17.67 6.68
N GLN A 80 -23.73 -18.98 6.49
CA GLN A 80 -22.51 -19.75 6.27
C GLN A 80 -21.80 -19.27 5.00
N ASP A 81 -22.54 -19.09 3.90
CA ASP A 81 -22.01 -18.58 2.63
C ASP A 81 -21.41 -17.18 2.82
N LYS A 82 -22.13 -16.24 3.47
CA LYS A 82 -21.59 -14.91 3.78
C LYS A 82 -20.35 -14.95 4.67
N SER A 83 -20.31 -15.86 5.65
CA SER A 83 -19.15 -16.04 6.52
C SER A 83 -17.94 -16.55 5.73
N MET A 84 -18.14 -17.51 4.83
CA MET A 84 -17.11 -18.03 3.94
C MET A 84 -16.61 -16.97 2.96
N SER A 85 -17.51 -16.17 2.38
CA SER A 85 -17.15 -15.02 1.53
C SER A 85 -16.31 -14.00 2.29
N LEU A 86 -16.66 -13.68 3.54
CA LEU A 86 -15.88 -12.76 4.38
C LEU A 86 -14.48 -13.31 4.68
N GLN A 87 -14.38 -14.58 5.07
CA GLN A 87 -13.09 -15.21 5.35
C GLN A 87 -12.20 -15.26 4.10
N THR A 88 -12.80 -15.59 2.95
CA THR A 88 -12.13 -15.58 1.64
C THR A 88 -11.64 -14.18 1.27
N ALA A 89 -12.47 -13.15 1.48
CA ALA A 89 -12.10 -11.76 1.24
C ALA A 89 -10.89 -11.35 2.09
N LEU A 90 -10.92 -11.64 3.39
CA LEU A 90 -9.82 -11.31 4.30
C LEU A 90 -8.54 -12.07 3.94
N ALA A 91 -8.64 -13.34 3.54
CA ALA A 91 -7.49 -14.14 3.11
C ALA A 91 -6.86 -13.60 1.82
N LYS A 92 -7.67 -13.23 0.82
CA LYS A 92 -7.18 -12.61 -0.42
C LYS A 92 -6.52 -11.25 -0.18
N ILE A 93 -7.07 -10.43 0.73
CA ILE A 93 -6.43 -9.15 1.12
C ILE A 93 -5.08 -9.39 1.79
N GLU A 94 -5.00 -10.38 2.69
CA GLU A 94 -3.76 -10.76 3.35
C GLU A 94 -2.68 -11.19 2.35
N ALA A 95 -3.05 -12.02 1.37
CA ALA A 95 -2.18 -12.39 0.25
C ALA A 95 -1.81 -11.18 -0.63
N GLY A 96 -2.70 -10.20 -0.73
CA GLY A 96 -2.58 -9.04 -1.63
C GLY A 96 -3.03 -9.36 -3.05
N GLU A 97 -3.95 -10.31 -3.20
CA GLU A 97 -4.54 -10.74 -4.47
C GLU A 97 -5.78 -9.91 -4.84
N ILE A 98 -6.45 -9.30 -3.86
CA ILE A 98 -7.59 -8.41 -4.11
C ILE A 98 -7.11 -7.08 -4.70
N GLY A 99 -7.89 -6.56 -5.66
CA GLY A 99 -7.58 -5.34 -6.41
C GLY A 99 -7.37 -4.06 -5.58
N SER A 100 -6.96 -2.99 -6.26
CA SER A 100 -6.68 -1.70 -5.63
C SER A 100 -7.94 -1.06 -5.03
N LEU A 101 -7.74 -0.19 -4.03
CA LEU A 101 -8.81 0.64 -3.49
C LEU A 101 -8.93 1.93 -4.31
N ASP A 102 -10.15 2.35 -4.59
CA ASP A 102 -10.45 3.64 -5.21
C ASP A 102 -10.29 4.81 -4.21
N SER A 103 -10.50 6.04 -4.68
CA SER A 103 -10.41 7.24 -3.83
C SER A 103 -11.45 7.29 -2.71
N ARG A 104 -12.51 6.47 -2.77
CA ARG A 104 -13.57 6.36 -1.77
C ARG A 104 -13.33 5.24 -0.75
N GLY A 105 -12.30 4.41 -0.95
CA GLY A 105 -12.01 3.25 -0.10
C GLY A 105 -12.84 2.01 -0.46
N CYS A 106 -13.43 1.97 -1.65
CA CYS A 106 -14.06 0.78 -2.21
C CYS A 106 -13.06 0.02 -3.09
N PHE A 107 -13.30 -1.28 -3.32
CA PHE A 107 -12.43 -2.11 -4.14
C PHE A 107 -12.70 -1.94 -5.64
N VAL A 108 -11.63 -2.07 -6.42
CA VAL A 108 -11.66 -2.14 -7.88
C VAL A 108 -11.39 -3.57 -8.31
N CYS A 109 -12.24 -4.14 -9.17
CA CYS A 109 -12.04 -5.47 -9.73
C CYS A 109 -10.73 -5.56 -10.51
N SER A 110 -9.90 -6.56 -10.19
CA SER A 110 -8.62 -6.81 -10.86
C SER A 110 -8.77 -7.30 -12.30
N ILE A 111 -9.96 -7.82 -12.67
CA ILE A 111 -10.23 -8.41 -13.99
C ILE A 111 -10.87 -7.39 -14.93
N CYS A 112 -11.97 -6.76 -14.52
CA CYS A 112 -12.75 -5.87 -15.40
C CYS A 112 -12.59 -4.37 -15.07
N GLY A 113 -11.91 -4.01 -13.98
CA GLY A 113 -11.72 -2.62 -13.57
C GLY A 113 -12.95 -1.94 -12.95
N GLN A 114 -14.06 -2.66 -12.71
CA GLN A 114 -15.25 -2.09 -12.06
C GLN A 114 -14.92 -1.58 -10.65
N GLN A 115 -15.29 -0.34 -10.35
CA GLN A 115 -15.02 0.35 -9.08
C GLN A 115 -16.24 0.33 -8.15
N GLY A 116 -16.07 0.77 -6.90
CA GLY A 116 -17.18 0.93 -5.96
C GLY A 116 -17.65 -0.36 -5.29
N LEU A 117 -16.88 -1.45 -5.36
CA LEU A 117 -17.27 -2.74 -4.78
C LEU A 117 -16.95 -2.80 -3.28
N GLY A 118 -17.93 -3.22 -2.47
CA GLY A 118 -17.70 -3.50 -1.05
C GLY A 118 -16.83 -4.74 -0.81
N LEU A 119 -16.35 -4.93 0.42
CA LEU A 119 -15.46 -6.04 0.80
C LEU A 119 -16.02 -7.43 0.47
N LEU A 120 -17.33 -7.65 0.60
CA LEU A 120 -17.95 -8.93 0.25
C LEU A 120 -18.22 -9.03 -1.26
N GLN A 121 -18.70 -7.94 -1.86
CA GLN A 121 -19.06 -7.88 -3.28
C GLN A 121 -17.86 -8.10 -4.20
N ILE A 122 -16.66 -7.65 -3.81
CA ILE A 122 -15.46 -7.81 -4.64
C ILE A 122 -15.11 -9.28 -4.87
N VAL A 123 -15.30 -10.16 -3.88
CA VAL A 123 -14.97 -11.58 -4.03
C VAL A 123 -15.95 -12.26 -4.97
N GLU A 124 -17.25 -12.05 -4.77
CA GLU A 124 -18.32 -12.59 -5.62
C GLU A 124 -18.16 -12.08 -7.06
N HIS A 125 -17.89 -10.79 -7.21
CA HIS A 125 -17.70 -10.17 -8.51
C HIS A 125 -16.45 -10.69 -9.25
N GLU A 126 -15.29 -10.82 -8.57
CA GLU A 126 -14.09 -11.40 -9.19
C GLU A 126 -14.30 -12.84 -9.66
N GLU A 127 -15.08 -13.62 -8.91
CA GLU A 127 -15.41 -14.99 -9.29
C GLU A 127 -16.28 -15.04 -10.55
N VAL A 128 -17.35 -14.23 -10.59
CA VAL A 128 -18.20 -14.09 -11.78
C VAL A 128 -17.40 -13.57 -12.98
N CYS A 129 -16.54 -12.57 -12.79
CA CYS A 129 -15.67 -12.05 -13.84
C CYS A 129 -14.71 -13.11 -14.37
N ARG A 130 -14.14 -13.95 -13.49
CA ARG A 130 -13.24 -15.04 -13.90
C ARG A 130 -14.01 -16.12 -14.69
N GLN A 131 -15.22 -16.45 -14.27
CA GLN A 131 -16.08 -17.40 -14.99
C GLN A 131 -16.44 -16.88 -16.38
N ARG A 132 -16.85 -15.61 -16.51
CA ARG A 132 -17.12 -14.99 -17.81
C ARG A 132 -15.91 -15.01 -18.72
N LEU A 133 -14.74 -14.61 -18.20
CA LEU A 133 -13.49 -14.63 -18.97
C LEU A 133 -13.13 -16.06 -19.43
N SER A 134 -13.41 -17.07 -18.61
CA SER A 134 -13.18 -18.47 -18.95
C SER A 134 -14.15 -18.99 -20.02
N GLN A 135 -15.40 -18.52 -20.02
CA GLN A 135 -16.40 -18.85 -21.05
C GLN A 135 -16.09 -18.15 -22.38
N GLU A 136 -15.70 -16.89 -22.35
CA GLU A 136 -15.31 -16.11 -23.54
C GLU A 136 -14.03 -16.66 -24.18
N GLY A 137 -13.06 -17.10 -23.37
CA GLY A 137 -11.86 -17.79 -23.84
C GLY A 137 -12.14 -19.17 -24.46
N HIS A 138 -13.34 -19.74 -24.25
CA HIS A 138 -13.75 -21.02 -24.82
C HIS A 138 -14.63 -20.86 -26.07
N VAL A 139 -14.90 -19.62 -26.51
CA VAL A 139 -15.38 -19.37 -27.87
C VAL A 139 -14.20 -19.59 -28.81
N SER A 140 -13.98 -20.87 -29.12
CA SER A 140 -12.95 -21.35 -30.02
C SER A 140 -12.98 -20.52 -31.30
N ALA A 141 -11.83 -19.96 -31.66
CA ALA A 141 -11.60 -19.13 -32.85
C ALA A 141 -11.84 -19.86 -34.20
N ALA A 142 -12.56 -20.99 -34.19
CA ALA A 142 -12.73 -21.90 -35.31
C ALA A 142 -14.16 -21.93 -35.89
N SER A 143 -15.15 -21.19 -35.35
CA SER A 143 -16.53 -21.35 -35.82
C SER A 143 -17.36 -20.07 -35.87
N VAL A 144 -16.87 -19.06 -36.59
CA VAL A 144 -17.75 -18.07 -37.26
C VAL A 144 -17.21 -17.82 -38.66
N CYS A 145 -17.59 -18.68 -39.61
CA CYS A 145 -17.60 -18.33 -41.03
C CYS A 145 -18.87 -17.51 -41.31
N SER A 146 -18.72 -16.20 -41.43
CA SER A 146 -19.67 -15.29 -42.09
C SER A 146 -18.91 -14.07 -42.60
N PRO A 147 -19.41 -13.43 -43.67
CA PRO A 147 -18.57 -12.92 -44.74
C PRO A 147 -17.84 -11.63 -44.39
N THR A 148 -16.61 -11.59 -44.90
CA THR A 148 -15.65 -10.50 -45.01
C THR A 148 -16.28 -9.12 -45.16
N LEU A 149 -16.44 -8.40 -44.05
CA LEU A 149 -16.37 -6.95 -44.06
C LEU A 149 -14.89 -6.57 -43.90
N PRO A 150 -14.38 -5.58 -44.65
CA PRO A 150 -12.99 -5.17 -44.55
C PRO A 150 -12.71 -4.82 -43.10
N ALA A 151 -11.69 -5.47 -42.53
CA ALA A 151 -11.23 -5.20 -41.19
C ALA A 151 -11.05 -3.69 -41.04
N GLU A 152 -11.91 -3.09 -40.22
CA GLU A 152 -11.68 -1.75 -39.70
C GLU A 152 -10.30 -1.83 -39.04
N GLU A 153 -9.30 -1.23 -39.70
CA GLU A 153 -8.03 -0.91 -39.08
C GLU A 153 -8.35 0.03 -37.93
N GLY A 154 -8.74 -0.55 -36.79
CA GLY A 154 -9.01 0.17 -35.57
C GLY A 154 -7.76 0.96 -35.28
N VAL A 155 -7.85 2.28 -35.50
CA VAL A 155 -6.73 3.21 -35.42
C VAL A 155 -6.19 3.09 -34.00
N GLN A 156 -5.15 2.29 -33.82
CA GLN A 156 -4.47 2.18 -32.54
C GLN A 156 -3.85 3.54 -32.29
N LEU A 157 -4.31 4.21 -31.24
CA LEU A 157 -3.70 5.44 -30.76
C LEU A 157 -2.25 5.14 -30.40
N THR A 158 -1.32 5.38 -31.32
CA THR A 158 0.10 5.30 -30.99
C THR A 158 0.49 6.62 -30.32
N ARG A 159 1.21 6.55 -29.21
CA ARG A 159 1.81 7.71 -28.55
C ARG A 159 2.59 8.59 -29.54
N ALA A 160 3.24 7.98 -30.53
CA ALA A 160 3.95 8.65 -31.61
C ALA A 160 3.03 9.50 -32.49
N ALA A 161 1.83 9.00 -32.85
CA ALA A 161 0.85 9.76 -33.60
C ALA A 161 0.37 10.98 -32.81
N VAL A 162 0.05 10.81 -31.51
CA VAL A 162 -0.33 11.93 -30.64
C VAL A 162 0.79 12.96 -30.52
N ALA A 163 2.03 12.52 -30.32
CA ALA A 163 3.18 13.41 -30.21
C ALA A 163 3.44 14.18 -31.51
N LYS A 164 3.25 13.54 -32.67
CA LYS A 164 3.35 14.19 -33.98
C LYS A 164 2.31 15.30 -34.13
N GLU A 165 1.04 14.99 -33.87
CA GLU A 165 -0.04 15.98 -33.95
C GLU A 165 0.10 17.10 -32.91
N LEU A 166 0.63 16.79 -31.72
CA LEU A 166 0.92 17.79 -30.68
C LEU A 166 2.00 18.78 -31.11
N ASN A 167 3.01 18.33 -31.87
CA ASN A 167 4.02 19.24 -32.43
C ASN A 167 3.44 20.11 -33.54
N LEU A 168 2.56 19.57 -34.40
CA LEU A 168 1.83 20.35 -35.39
C LEU A 168 0.94 21.42 -34.74
N LEU A 169 0.25 21.07 -33.66
CA LEU A 169 -0.57 22.02 -32.89
C LEU A 169 0.25 23.18 -32.34
N LYS A 170 1.43 22.91 -31.79
CA LYS A 170 2.35 23.97 -31.32
C LYS A 170 2.76 24.90 -32.45
N THR A 171 3.02 24.35 -33.65
CA THR A 171 3.38 25.17 -34.81
C THR A 171 2.22 25.99 -35.35
N GLU A 172 1.00 25.44 -35.40
CA GLU A 172 -0.22 26.17 -35.82
C GLU A 172 -0.47 27.37 -34.90
N ILE A 173 -0.40 27.16 -33.57
CA ILE A 173 -0.63 28.22 -32.57
C ILE A 173 0.45 29.31 -32.66
N ALA A 174 1.72 28.92 -32.83
CA ALA A 174 2.82 29.87 -32.95
C ALA A 174 2.77 30.70 -34.24
N GLN A 175 2.16 30.19 -35.32
CA GLN A 175 2.00 30.93 -36.57
C GLN A 175 0.89 31.99 -36.51
N GLU A 176 -0.15 31.73 -35.73
CA GLU A 176 -1.34 32.59 -35.70
C GLU A 176 -1.30 33.65 -34.59
N ALA A 177 -0.60 33.39 -33.49
CA ALA A 177 -0.46 34.34 -32.41
C ALA A 177 0.60 35.42 -32.72
N ALA A 178 0.32 36.66 -32.34
CA ALA A 178 1.18 37.81 -32.66
C ALA A 178 2.43 37.92 -31.77
N GLY A 179 2.62 37.00 -30.82
CA GLY A 179 3.78 36.95 -29.93
C GLY A 179 3.86 35.68 -29.08
N ASP A 180 5.03 35.47 -28.46
CA ASP A 180 5.34 34.24 -27.70
C ASP A 180 4.44 34.03 -26.48
N GLU A 181 4.06 35.10 -25.78
CA GLU A 181 3.22 35.01 -24.57
C GLU A 181 1.75 34.68 -24.90
N GLU A 182 1.21 35.27 -25.96
CA GLU A 182 -0.12 34.94 -26.47
C GLU A 182 -0.16 33.49 -26.98
N SER A 183 0.87 33.08 -27.73
CA SER A 183 1.05 31.70 -28.19
C SER A 183 1.03 30.71 -27.02
N ARG A 184 1.77 31.00 -25.94
CA ARG A 184 1.80 30.15 -24.73
C ARG A 184 0.45 30.08 -24.04
N THR A 185 -0.27 31.20 -23.96
CA THR A 185 -1.58 31.27 -23.31
C THR A 185 -2.62 30.47 -24.09
N LEU A 186 -2.67 30.66 -25.42
CA LEU A 186 -3.54 29.89 -26.32
C LEU A 186 -3.21 28.40 -26.28
N LEU A 187 -1.92 28.05 -26.36
CA LEU A 187 -1.49 26.66 -26.25
C LEU A 187 -1.92 26.04 -24.92
N THR A 188 -1.72 26.74 -23.80
CA THR A 188 -2.13 26.23 -22.48
C THR A 188 -3.63 26.00 -22.40
N LEU A 189 -4.42 26.97 -22.88
CA LEU A 189 -5.89 26.87 -22.94
C LEU A 189 -6.34 25.68 -23.79
N THR A 190 -5.79 25.51 -24.98
CA THR A 190 -6.11 24.39 -25.87
C THR A 190 -5.75 23.05 -25.24
N LEU A 191 -4.56 22.93 -24.63
CA LEU A 191 -4.13 21.69 -23.97
C LEU A 191 -5.03 21.36 -22.77
N ASP A 192 -5.43 22.34 -21.96
CA ASP A 192 -6.35 22.12 -20.85
C ASP A 192 -7.73 21.67 -21.34
N ARG A 193 -8.24 22.26 -22.43
CA ARG A 193 -9.50 21.80 -23.02
C ARG A 193 -9.43 20.41 -23.62
N LEU A 194 -8.32 20.04 -24.24
CA LEU A 194 -8.10 18.66 -24.70
C LEU A 194 -8.09 17.67 -23.53
N ARG A 195 -7.46 18.02 -22.39
CA ARG A 195 -7.47 17.20 -21.16
C ARG A 195 -8.88 17.04 -20.60
N ASP A 196 -9.64 18.13 -20.51
CA ASP A 196 -11.02 18.11 -20.00
C ASP A 196 -11.91 17.24 -20.87
N VAL A 197 -11.84 17.39 -22.20
CA VAL A 197 -12.60 16.58 -23.16
C VAL A 197 -12.27 15.10 -22.99
N ALA A 198 -10.99 14.72 -22.95
CA ALA A 198 -10.58 13.33 -22.80
C ALA A 198 -11.01 12.73 -21.45
N ARG A 199 -10.86 13.47 -20.34
CA ARG A 199 -11.33 13.02 -19.01
C ARG A 199 -12.84 12.84 -18.97
N ASN A 200 -13.59 13.78 -19.53
CA ASN A 200 -15.05 13.70 -19.56
C ASN A 200 -15.52 12.52 -20.41
N ALA A 201 -14.88 12.26 -21.55
CA ALA A 201 -15.18 11.11 -22.41
C ALA A 201 -14.84 9.75 -21.76
N CYS A 202 -13.91 9.72 -20.80
CA CYS A 202 -13.51 8.53 -20.07
C CYS A 202 -14.34 8.28 -18.81
N PHE A 203 -14.66 9.29 -18.00
CA PHE A 203 -15.25 9.09 -16.67
C PHE A 203 -16.75 9.39 -16.59
N LEU A 204 -17.31 10.13 -17.54
CA LEU A 204 -18.74 10.48 -17.52
C LEU A 204 -19.51 9.57 -18.48
N GLU A 205 -20.39 8.74 -17.92
CA GLU A 205 -21.19 7.78 -18.69
C GLU A 205 -22.18 8.49 -19.65
N GLU A 206 -22.59 9.71 -19.31
CA GLU A 206 -23.56 10.48 -20.10
C GLU A 206 -23.03 10.78 -21.51
N LYS A 207 -23.81 10.39 -22.53
CA LYS A 207 -23.47 10.56 -23.96
C LYS A 207 -23.17 12.01 -24.36
N LYS A 208 -23.71 13.01 -23.64
CA LYS A 208 -23.52 14.44 -23.95
C LYS A 208 -22.04 14.88 -23.87
N TYR A 209 -21.22 14.22 -23.04
CA TYR A 209 -19.81 14.55 -22.89
C TYR A 209 -18.92 13.98 -23.98
N ARG A 210 -19.45 13.05 -24.77
CA ARG A 210 -18.79 12.45 -25.93
C ARG A 210 -19.16 13.11 -27.24
N ARG A 211 -20.00 14.15 -27.21
CA ARG A 211 -20.44 14.91 -28.38
C ARG A 211 -20.04 16.37 -28.21
N LEU A 212 -19.08 16.82 -29.02
CA LEU A 212 -18.57 18.18 -29.04
C LEU A 212 -19.14 18.91 -30.24
N ARG A 213 -19.93 19.95 -29.98
CA ARG A 213 -20.45 20.84 -31.01
C ARG A 213 -19.39 21.89 -31.34
N LEU A 214 -18.83 21.86 -32.55
CA LEU A 214 -17.72 22.75 -32.92
C LEU A 214 -18.13 24.21 -33.06
N SER A 215 -19.43 24.51 -33.17
CA SER A 215 -19.96 25.89 -33.16
C SER A 215 -20.07 26.50 -31.77
N ASN A 216 -19.93 25.71 -30.70
CA ASN A 216 -19.93 26.27 -29.35
C ASN A 216 -18.71 27.20 -29.22
N PRO A 217 -18.88 28.49 -28.89
CA PRO A 217 -17.78 29.45 -28.87
C PRO A 217 -16.56 28.97 -28.08
N ALA A 218 -16.77 28.36 -26.92
CA ALA A 218 -15.69 27.86 -26.06
C ALA A 218 -14.92 26.69 -26.69
N VAL A 219 -15.61 25.84 -27.46
CA VAL A 219 -14.98 24.70 -28.17
C VAL A 219 -14.35 25.18 -29.47
N SER A 220 -15.00 26.09 -30.17
CA SER A 220 -14.53 26.69 -31.43
C SER A 220 -13.19 27.39 -31.22
N GLU A 221 -13.11 28.24 -30.19
CA GLU A 221 -11.91 29.02 -29.87
C GLU A 221 -10.75 28.13 -29.42
N ALA A 222 -11.01 27.15 -28.54
CA ALA A 222 -9.96 26.34 -27.96
C ALA A 222 -9.52 25.16 -28.83
N ILE A 223 -10.43 24.54 -29.59
CA ILE A 223 -10.20 23.28 -30.33
C ILE A 223 -10.59 23.43 -31.81
N GLY A 224 -11.76 24.00 -32.11
CA GLY A 224 -12.32 24.01 -33.46
C GLY A 224 -11.49 24.77 -34.50
N ARG A 225 -10.82 25.85 -34.07
CA ARG A 225 -9.90 26.68 -34.88
C ARG A 225 -8.65 25.91 -35.31
N TRP A 226 -8.18 24.94 -34.52
CA TRP A 226 -6.91 24.25 -34.74
C TRP A 226 -7.15 22.88 -35.38
N ASP A 227 -6.69 22.70 -36.62
CA ASP A 227 -6.83 21.42 -37.34
C ASP A 227 -6.06 20.29 -36.66
N ALA A 228 -4.86 20.57 -36.14
CA ALA A 228 -4.11 19.59 -35.34
C ALA A 228 -4.86 19.16 -34.07
N ALA A 229 -5.59 20.06 -33.39
CA ALA A 229 -6.37 19.69 -32.20
C ALA A 229 -7.53 18.75 -32.55
N LYS A 230 -8.19 18.97 -33.70
CA LYS A 230 -9.23 18.06 -34.23
C LYS A 230 -8.63 16.69 -34.57
N ARG A 231 -7.46 16.64 -35.22
CA ARG A 231 -6.73 15.39 -35.52
C ARG A 231 -6.30 14.62 -34.27
N ILE A 232 -5.89 15.32 -33.20
CA ILE A 232 -5.60 14.68 -31.90
C ILE A 232 -6.85 13.98 -31.35
N LEU A 233 -8.01 14.63 -31.38
CA LEU A 233 -9.27 14.01 -30.95
C LEU A 233 -9.67 12.85 -31.86
N GLN A 234 -9.47 12.96 -33.17
CA GLN A 234 -9.69 11.85 -34.10
C GLN A 234 -8.80 10.65 -33.81
N ALA A 235 -7.53 10.88 -33.45
CA ALA A 235 -6.63 9.82 -33.03
C ALA A 235 -7.14 9.12 -31.75
N LEU A 236 -7.81 9.84 -30.84
CA LEU A 236 -8.49 9.28 -29.66
C LEU A 236 -9.78 8.51 -29.99
N GLY A 237 -10.19 8.46 -31.26
CA GLY A 237 -11.38 7.78 -31.74
C GLY A 237 -12.60 8.69 -31.93
N PHE A 238 -12.46 10.02 -31.82
CA PHE A 238 -13.58 10.91 -32.15
C PHE A 238 -13.80 10.97 -33.67
N GLU A 239 -15.03 10.81 -34.10
CA GLU A 239 -15.44 10.93 -35.49
C GLU A 239 -15.98 12.32 -35.77
N LEU A 240 -15.61 12.92 -36.91
CA LEU A 240 -16.18 14.18 -37.36
C LEU A 240 -17.49 13.89 -38.10
N VAL A 241 -18.61 14.14 -37.45
CA VAL A 241 -19.96 13.88 -37.97
C VAL A 241 -20.69 15.20 -38.21
N ALA A 242 -21.30 15.35 -39.38
CA ALA A 242 -22.16 16.47 -39.69
C ALA A 242 -23.62 16.10 -39.37
N HIS A 243 -24.24 16.77 -38.41
CA HIS A 243 -25.65 16.55 -38.09
C HIS A 243 -26.53 17.57 -38.80
N ALA A 244 -27.53 17.09 -39.54
CA ALA A 244 -28.57 17.94 -40.10
C ALA A 244 -29.40 18.55 -38.95
N SER A 245 -29.50 19.88 -38.92
CA SER A 245 -30.37 20.57 -37.97
C SER A 245 -31.83 20.37 -38.37
N LYS A 246 -32.71 20.10 -37.40
CA LYS A 246 -34.16 19.98 -37.65
C LYS A 246 -34.78 21.26 -38.23
N ALA A 247 -34.11 22.40 -38.09
CA ALA A 247 -34.60 23.70 -38.53
C ALA A 247 -34.23 24.05 -40.00
N GLY A 248 -33.72 23.09 -40.79
CA GLY A 248 -33.28 23.36 -42.16
C GLY A 248 -32.00 24.22 -42.24
N ALA A 249 -31.33 24.45 -41.12
CA ALA A 249 -30.03 25.10 -41.07
C ALA A 249 -28.94 24.17 -41.64
N SER A 250 -27.84 24.77 -42.11
CA SER A 250 -26.69 24.05 -42.64
C SER A 250 -26.22 22.95 -41.67
N PRO A 251 -25.75 21.80 -42.21
CA PRO A 251 -25.32 20.69 -41.38
C PRO A 251 -24.15 21.13 -40.51
N GLU A 252 -24.27 20.88 -39.21
CA GLU A 252 -23.36 21.41 -38.22
C GLU A 252 -22.31 20.37 -37.82
N PRO A 253 -21.01 20.68 -37.89
CA PRO A 253 -19.97 19.72 -37.60
C PRO A 253 -19.85 19.46 -36.10
N HIS A 254 -19.78 18.17 -35.75
CA HIS A 254 -19.61 17.67 -34.40
C HIS A 254 -18.46 16.67 -34.36
N LEU A 255 -17.70 16.65 -33.27
CA LEU A 255 -16.81 15.53 -32.95
C LEU A 255 -17.54 14.60 -31.99
N MET A 256 -17.70 13.34 -32.35
CA MET A 256 -18.41 12.34 -31.55
C MET A 256 -17.56 11.11 -31.27
N LEU A 257 -17.48 10.68 -30.02
CA LEU A 257 -16.88 9.40 -29.64
C LEU A 257 -18.00 8.35 -29.49
N PRO A 258 -18.04 7.29 -30.32
CA PRO A 258 -19.12 6.29 -30.28
C PRO A 258 -19.10 5.48 -28.97
N GLY A 259 -17.90 5.13 -28.49
CA GLY A 259 -17.66 4.39 -27.26
C GLY A 259 -17.29 5.28 -26.07
N GLN A 260 -17.10 4.68 -24.89
CA GLN A 260 -16.43 5.36 -23.78
C GLN A 260 -14.93 5.24 -23.98
N LEU A 261 -14.17 6.30 -23.71
CA LEU A 261 -12.72 6.25 -23.81
C LEU A 261 -12.18 5.33 -22.71
N SER A 262 -11.30 4.38 -23.05
CA SER A 262 -10.71 3.48 -22.05
C SER A 262 -9.72 4.24 -21.15
N SER A 263 -9.62 3.82 -19.88
CA SER A 263 -8.73 4.48 -18.92
C SER A 263 -7.24 4.35 -19.29
N SER A 264 -6.84 3.30 -20.01
CA SER A 264 -5.46 3.12 -20.49
C SER A 264 -5.13 4.16 -21.56
N VAL A 265 -6.00 4.30 -22.56
CA VAL A 265 -5.85 5.28 -23.65
C VAL A 265 -5.85 6.71 -23.11
N LEU A 266 -6.71 7.01 -22.13
CA LEU A 266 -6.67 8.30 -21.44
C LEU A 266 -5.31 8.56 -20.78
N GLN A 267 -4.76 7.58 -20.06
CA GLN A 267 -3.50 7.76 -19.34
C GLN A 267 -2.33 7.98 -20.31
N GLU A 268 -2.25 7.19 -21.39
CA GLU A 268 -1.25 7.36 -22.44
C GLU A 268 -1.35 8.73 -23.12
N PHE A 269 -2.57 9.20 -23.38
CA PHE A 269 -2.82 10.53 -23.91
C PHE A 269 -2.36 11.64 -22.95
N LEU A 270 -2.70 11.54 -21.67
CA LEU A 270 -2.29 12.53 -20.66
C LEU A 270 -0.76 12.56 -20.50
N ASP A 271 -0.10 11.40 -20.50
CA ASP A 271 1.36 11.31 -20.43
C ASP A 271 2.03 11.88 -21.69
N ALA A 272 1.42 11.71 -22.87
CA ALA A 272 1.87 12.35 -24.12
C ALA A 272 1.74 13.87 -24.07
N LEU A 273 0.63 14.40 -23.54
CA LEU A 273 0.41 15.85 -23.38
C LEU A 273 1.35 16.49 -22.36
N GLU A 274 1.69 15.79 -21.28
CA GLU A 274 2.64 16.26 -20.27
C GLU A 274 4.09 16.25 -20.77
N GLY A 275 4.36 15.65 -21.93
CA GLY A 275 5.71 15.52 -22.46
C GLY A 275 6.61 14.70 -21.54
N LYS A 276 6.03 13.86 -20.66
CA LYS A 276 6.79 12.81 -20.00
C LYS A 276 7.31 11.93 -21.11
N LYS A 277 8.56 12.12 -21.51
CA LYS A 277 9.27 11.14 -22.33
C LYS A 277 9.17 9.81 -21.60
N GLU A 278 9.06 8.71 -22.33
CA GLU A 278 9.35 7.41 -21.73
C GLU A 278 10.70 7.57 -21.07
N VAL A 279 10.66 7.60 -19.73
CA VAL A 279 11.83 7.28 -18.95
C VAL A 279 12.01 5.82 -19.33
N GLU A 280 12.83 5.61 -20.36
CA GLU A 280 13.37 4.30 -20.70
C GLU A 280 13.69 3.66 -19.36
N THR A 281 13.12 2.49 -19.13
CA THR A 281 13.34 1.63 -17.98
C THR A 281 14.80 1.14 -17.95
N SER A 282 15.76 2.07 -18.05
CA SER A 282 17.17 1.89 -17.71
C SER A 282 17.32 2.36 -16.26
N GLU A 283 17.29 1.37 -15.37
CA GLU A 283 17.69 1.44 -13.96
C GLU A 283 16.80 2.36 -13.09
N PRO A 284 16.29 1.86 -11.94
CA PRO A 284 15.59 2.70 -10.97
C PRO A 284 16.60 3.67 -10.35
N ASN A 285 16.79 4.81 -11.01
CA ASN A 285 17.62 5.87 -10.50
C ASN A 285 17.02 6.34 -9.17
N ASP A 286 17.86 6.30 -8.14
CA ASP A 286 17.61 6.36 -6.71
C ASP A 286 17.13 7.75 -6.25
N SER A 287 16.07 8.25 -6.87
CA SER A 287 15.52 9.59 -6.67
C SER A 287 14.49 9.65 -5.54
N GLY A 288 14.31 8.55 -4.77
CA GLY A 288 13.16 8.37 -3.88
C GLY A 288 13.48 8.04 -2.43
N SER A 289 14.73 7.79 -2.07
CA SER A 289 15.12 7.52 -0.69
C SER A 289 16.15 8.54 -0.25
N LEU A 290 15.68 9.72 0.14
CA LEU A 290 16.43 10.71 0.89
C LEU A 290 16.82 10.09 2.26
N LEU A 291 17.81 9.21 2.23
CA LEU A 291 18.36 8.52 3.39
C LEU A 291 19.48 9.38 3.93
N GLU A 292 19.26 9.97 5.10
CA GLU A 292 20.29 10.69 5.83
C GLU A 292 21.13 9.72 6.66
N GLU A 293 22.40 10.04 6.85
CA GLU A 293 23.33 9.24 7.66
C GLU A 293 23.36 9.75 9.11
N CYS A 294 23.20 8.83 10.07
CA CYS A 294 23.32 9.17 11.49
C CYS A 294 24.72 9.70 11.81
N LYS A 295 24.80 10.86 12.47
CA LYS A 295 26.08 11.51 12.83
C LYS A 295 26.97 10.71 13.79
N TYR A 296 26.40 9.72 14.49
CA TYR A 296 27.10 8.94 15.51
C TYR A 296 27.56 7.58 14.99
N CYS A 297 26.66 6.78 14.39
CA CYS A 297 26.97 5.41 13.93
C CYS A 297 27.05 5.25 12.39
N HIS A 298 26.86 6.34 11.64
CA HIS A 298 26.94 6.39 10.17
C HIS A 298 26.01 5.43 9.41
N ARG A 299 24.97 4.88 10.06
CA ARG A 299 23.92 4.12 9.37
C ARG A 299 22.94 5.06 8.67
N LYS A 300 22.49 4.67 7.47
CA LYS A 300 21.53 5.40 6.63
C LYS A 300 20.09 5.15 7.09
N PHE A 301 19.30 6.20 7.29
CA PHE A 301 17.91 6.14 7.70
C PHE A 301 17.06 7.14 6.90
N ARG A 302 15.76 6.84 6.74
CA ARG A 302 14.81 7.82 6.20
C ARG A 302 14.72 9.02 7.16
N PHE A 303 14.45 10.20 6.62
CA PHE A 303 14.36 11.47 7.37
C PHE A 303 13.45 11.41 8.61
N ASP A 304 12.37 10.64 8.58
CA ASP A 304 11.44 10.46 9.71
C ASP A 304 12.02 9.59 10.85
N ARG A 305 12.98 8.72 10.53
CA ARG A 305 13.58 7.77 11.47
C ARG A 305 14.94 8.22 12.00
N ILE A 306 15.67 9.07 11.28
CA ILE A 306 17.00 9.50 11.70
C ILE A 306 16.97 10.27 13.02
N ALA A 307 16.03 11.20 13.21
CA ALA A 307 15.91 11.96 14.47
C ALA A 307 15.61 11.06 15.68
N LYS A 308 14.76 10.03 15.51
CA LYS A 308 14.48 9.04 16.55
C LYS A 308 15.67 8.12 16.83
N HIS A 309 16.45 7.81 15.80
CA HIS A 309 17.65 7.01 15.95
C HIS A 309 18.77 7.80 16.64
N GLU A 310 19.06 9.03 16.24
CA GLU A 310 20.12 9.87 16.81
C GLU A 310 19.95 10.07 18.32
N THR A 311 18.71 10.30 18.78
CA THR A 311 18.38 10.42 20.21
C THR A 311 18.56 9.13 21.01
N ARG A 312 18.54 7.97 20.34
CA ARG A 312 18.68 6.64 20.97
C ARG A 312 19.97 5.91 20.58
N CYS A 313 20.83 6.54 19.80
CA CYS A 313 21.99 5.89 19.22
C CYS A 313 22.93 5.45 20.36
N PRO A 314 23.33 4.17 20.43
CA PRO A 314 24.24 3.71 21.48
C PRO A 314 25.59 4.42 21.40
N GLU A 315 25.98 4.87 20.20
CA GLU A 315 27.22 5.62 19.96
C GLU A 315 27.11 7.11 20.29
N SER A 316 25.89 7.67 20.44
CA SER A 316 25.70 9.06 20.86
C SER A 316 25.82 9.26 22.38
N LYS A 317 25.67 8.17 23.16
CA LYS A 317 25.77 8.24 24.61
C LYS A 317 27.25 8.32 25.02
N PRO A 318 27.66 9.31 25.84
CA PRO A 318 29.00 9.33 26.40
C PRO A 318 29.20 8.03 27.16
N LYS A 319 30.27 7.30 26.85
CA LYS A 319 30.59 6.06 27.58
C LYS A 319 30.69 6.44 29.06
N PRO A 320 29.84 5.87 29.94
CA PRO A 320 29.91 6.21 31.35
C PRO A 320 31.34 5.93 31.81
N ALA A 321 31.96 6.90 32.49
CA ALA A 321 33.26 6.71 33.08
C ALA A 321 33.20 5.40 33.86
N LYS A 322 34.03 4.42 33.48
CA LYS A 322 34.01 3.08 34.07
C LYS A 322 34.03 3.29 35.58
N LEU A 323 32.94 2.89 36.25
CA LEU A 323 32.81 3.07 37.67
C LEU A 323 33.93 2.23 38.28
N ASP A 324 34.97 2.88 38.80
CA ASP A 324 36.08 2.19 39.44
C ASP A 324 35.56 1.70 40.79
N VAL A 325 34.88 0.54 40.74
CA VAL A 325 34.22 -0.09 41.90
C VAL A 325 35.24 -0.30 42.99
N VAL A 326 36.47 -0.67 42.65
CA VAL A 326 37.59 -0.84 43.58
C VAL A 326 37.91 0.47 44.30
N ARG A 327 38.01 1.58 43.56
CA ARG A 327 38.24 2.89 44.16
C ARG A 327 37.11 3.32 45.09
N LYS A 328 35.84 3.07 44.73
CA LYS A 328 34.70 3.40 45.61
C LYS A 328 34.57 2.47 46.82
N LEU A 329 34.89 1.18 46.69
CA LEU A 329 34.79 0.21 47.79
C LEU A 329 35.89 0.39 48.82
N LEU A 330 37.09 0.74 48.36
CA LEU A 330 38.27 0.87 49.22
C LEU A 330 38.47 2.29 49.75
N GLN A 331 37.66 3.25 49.33
CA GLN A 331 37.78 4.65 49.76
C GLN A 331 37.65 4.76 51.29
N GLY A 332 38.66 5.31 51.95
CA GLY A 332 38.73 5.45 53.41
C GLY A 332 39.19 4.20 54.17
N THR A 333 39.49 3.09 53.47
CA THR A 333 40.10 1.91 54.10
C THR A 333 41.63 2.06 54.12
N PRO A 334 42.35 1.44 55.08
CA PRO A 334 43.82 1.40 55.06
C PRO A 334 44.38 0.80 53.76
N GLY A 335 43.60 -0.05 53.09
CA GLY A 335 43.95 -0.63 51.79
C GLY A 335 44.05 0.39 50.65
N GLU A 336 43.41 1.57 50.76
CA GLU A 336 43.44 2.61 49.71
C GLU A 336 44.87 3.09 49.42
N GLN A 337 45.68 3.22 50.47
CA GLN A 337 47.08 3.67 50.37
C GLN A 337 47.96 2.66 49.60
N ASN A 338 47.57 1.39 49.57
CA ASN A 338 48.34 0.32 48.91
C ASN A 338 47.93 0.08 47.45
N ILE A 339 46.83 0.69 46.96
CA ILE A 339 46.36 0.51 45.58
C ILE A 339 47.38 0.98 44.53
N PRO A 340 48.06 2.14 44.67
CA PRO A 340 49.06 2.57 43.70
C PRO A 340 50.24 1.60 43.61
N ALA A 341 50.74 1.14 44.76
CA ALA A 341 51.82 0.15 44.85
C ALA A 341 51.41 -1.18 44.20
N ALA A 342 50.22 -1.70 44.51
CA ALA A 342 49.70 -2.93 43.91
C ALA A 342 49.51 -2.80 42.38
N ARG A 343 49.05 -1.64 41.87
CA ARG A 343 48.96 -1.37 40.43
C ARG A 343 50.35 -1.36 39.77
N GLN A 344 51.36 -0.80 40.44
CA GLN A 344 52.74 -0.77 39.95
C GLN A 344 53.38 -2.17 39.97
N ASP A 345 53.12 -2.98 40.99
CA ASP A 345 53.56 -4.38 41.06
C ASP A 345 52.90 -5.23 39.96
N PHE A 346 51.62 -5.00 39.65
CA PHE A 346 50.92 -5.69 38.57
C PHE A 346 51.47 -5.29 37.19
N LEU A 347 51.73 -4.00 36.96
CA LEU A 347 52.34 -3.50 35.72
C LEU A 347 53.79 -3.96 35.53
N SER A 348 54.53 -4.11 36.62
CA SER A 348 55.90 -4.67 36.60
C SER A 348 55.93 -6.20 36.55
N GLY A 349 54.77 -6.86 36.50
CA GLY A 349 54.66 -8.31 36.37
C GLY A 349 55.03 -9.10 37.63
N LYS A 350 55.17 -8.44 38.79
CA LYS A 350 55.38 -9.13 40.06
C LYS A 350 54.11 -9.89 40.43
N LYS A 351 54.22 -11.22 40.53
CA LYS A 351 53.13 -12.06 41.03
C LYS A 351 52.96 -11.80 42.53
N LEU A 352 51.74 -11.48 42.96
CA LEU A 352 51.41 -11.36 44.36
C LEU A 352 51.67 -12.70 45.07
N PRO A 353 52.18 -12.69 46.31
CA PRO A 353 52.36 -13.92 47.08
C PRO A 353 51.02 -14.64 47.22
N PRO A 354 50.99 -15.98 47.11
CA PRO A 354 49.77 -16.74 47.28
C PRO A 354 49.19 -16.44 48.67
N LEU A 355 47.96 -15.93 48.71
CA LEU A 355 47.28 -15.71 49.98
C LEU A 355 47.17 -17.06 50.69
N PRO A 356 47.47 -17.14 51.99
CA PRO A 356 47.32 -18.37 52.76
C PRO A 356 45.84 -18.74 52.75
N VAL A 357 45.47 -19.68 51.89
CA VAL A 357 44.13 -20.25 51.87
C VAL A 357 44.04 -21.11 53.13
N LYS A 358 43.40 -20.57 54.17
CA LYS A 358 43.13 -21.34 55.38
C LYS A 358 42.34 -22.59 54.94
N PRO A 359 42.81 -23.80 55.22
CA PRO A 359 42.10 -25.03 54.86
C PRO A 359 40.65 -24.90 55.33
N THR A 360 39.73 -24.88 54.38
CA THR A 360 38.31 -24.86 54.69
C THR A 360 38.00 -26.25 55.19
N GLU A 361 37.94 -26.42 56.51
CA GLU A 361 37.44 -27.63 57.16
C GLU A 361 36.13 -28.05 56.45
N PRO A 362 35.96 -29.35 56.13
CA PRO A 362 34.78 -29.82 55.43
C PRO A 362 33.54 -29.51 56.27
N PHE A 363 32.72 -28.57 55.80
CA PHE A 363 31.42 -28.25 56.37
C PHE A 363 30.54 -29.51 56.34
N SER A 364 30.37 -30.14 57.51
CA SER A 364 29.45 -31.24 57.75
C SER A 364 28.01 -30.77 57.51
N SER A 365 27.36 -31.38 56.52
CA SER A 365 26.02 -31.04 56.05
C SER A 365 24.92 -31.65 56.93
N THR A 366 24.84 -31.21 58.19
CA THR A 366 23.70 -31.52 59.06
C THR A 366 23.47 -30.35 60.00
N ASP A 367 22.68 -29.37 59.53
CA ASP A 367 21.76 -28.56 60.33
C ASP A 367 21.18 -27.44 59.46
N VAL A 368 20.13 -27.76 58.71
CA VAL A 368 19.21 -26.75 58.15
C VAL A 368 18.01 -26.67 59.07
N THR A 369 18.19 -25.98 60.19
CA THR A 369 17.10 -25.65 61.11
C THR A 369 16.56 -24.27 60.73
N ALA A 370 15.34 -24.28 60.18
CA ALA A 370 14.35 -23.20 60.15
C ALA A 370 14.86 -21.74 60.09
N CYS A 371 14.91 -21.16 58.89
CA CYS A 371 14.81 -19.72 58.71
C CYS A 371 13.41 -19.38 58.16
N GLN A 372 12.44 -19.22 59.06
CA GLN A 372 11.18 -18.55 58.76
C GLN A 372 11.46 -17.05 58.67
N TYR A 373 11.62 -16.51 57.46
CA TYR A 373 11.64 -15.06 57.25
C TYR A 373 10.71 -14.66 56.09
N SER A 374 9.52 -14.21 56.50
CA SER A 374 8.67 -13.18 55.90
C SER A 374 8.56 -13.10 54.36
N GLN A 375 7.57 -13.81 53.81
CA GLN A 375 6.92 -13.40 52.56
C GLN A 375 5.92 -12.27 52.84
N SER A 376 6.42 -11.02 52.83
CA SER A 376 5.56 -9.83 52.81
C SER A 376 4.83 -9.72 51.48
N ARG A 377 3.53 -10.07 51.52
CA ARG A 377 2.53 -9.82 50.49
C ARG A 377 2.42 -8.30 50.24
N ARG A 378 2.80 -7.82 49.05
CA ARG A 378 2.39 -6.50 48.55
C ARG A 378 1.02 -6.63 47.89
N THR A 379 -0.02 -6.37 48.65
CA THR A 379 -1.35 -6.04 48.13
C THR A 379 -1.40 -4.54 47.84
N THR A 380 -1.54 -4.16 46.57
CA THR A 380 -1.90 -2.78 46.17
C THR A 380 -3.41 -2.59 46.27
N PRO A 381 -3.93 -1.53 46.93
CA PRO A 381 -5.35 -1.28 46.97
C PRO A 381 -5.81 -0.60 45.67
N ARG A 382 -6.76 -1.24 44.99
CA ARG A 382 -7.42 -0.74 43.79
C ARG A 382 -8.66 0.04 44.25
N HIS A 383 -8.57 1.37 44.29
CA HIS A 383 -9.73 2.23 44.53
C HIS A 383 -10.68 2.15 43.34
N ALA A 384 -11.88 1.64 43.61
CA ALA A 384 -13.07 1.84 42.81
C ALA A 384 -13.69 3.19 43.22
N ALA A 385 -13.99 4.04 42.24
CA ALA A 385 -14.91 5.15 42.39
C ALA A 385 -15.67 5.32 41.07
N SER A 386 -16.88 4.77 41.07
CA SER A 386 -17.92 4.96 40.08
C SER A 386 -18.57 6.32 40.31
N MET A 387 -18.65 7.17 39.28
CA MET A 387 -19.52 8.35 39.28
C MET A 387 -20.61 8.14 38.22
N PRO A 388 -21.90 8.37 38.54
CA PRO A 388 -22.98 8.32 37.55
C PRO A 388 -23.05 9.66 36.80
N LEU A 389 -23.19 9.59 35.48
CA LEU A 389 -23.55 10.74 34.64
C LEU A 389 -25.06 10.82 34.55
N GLU A 390 -25.63 11.86 35.16
CA GLU A 390 -27.00 12.30 34.93
C GLU A 390 -27.15 12.92 33.54
N SER A 391 -28.20 12.48 32.87
CA SER A 391 -28.72 12.99 31.61
C SER A 391 -29.75 14.10 31.84
N THR A 392 -29.73 15.16 31.02
CA THR A 392 -30.86 15.93 30.40
C THR A 392 -30.40 17.37 30.02
N PRO A 393 -31.18 18.20 29.30
CA PRO A 393 -31.48 18.06 27.87
C PRO A 393 -31.17 19.33 27.04
N ARG A 394 -31.31 19.17 25.73
CA ARG A 394 -31.32 20.15 24.62
C ARG A 394 -32.11 21.44 24.92
N HIS A 395 -31.54 22.62 24.61
CA HIS A 395 -32.26 23.77 24.03
C HIS A 395 -31.31 24.67 23.21
N THR A 396 -31.72 24.96 21.97
CA THR A 396 -31.24 26.04 21.08
C THR A 396 -31.86 27.38 21.49
N PRO A 397 -31.22 28.55 21.25
CA PRO A 397 -31.60 29.34 20.07
C PRO A 397 -30.50 30.24 19.41
N SER A 398 -30.68 30.43 18.10
CA SER A 398 -30.62 31.67 17.28
C SER A 398 -29.57 32.79 17.48
N THR A 399 -28.65 32.89 16.50
CA THR A 399 -28.23 34.05 15.63
C THR A 399 -27.92 35.47 16.23
N PRO A 400 -27.37 36.42 15.46
CA PRO A 400 -25.95 36.82 15.53
C PRO A 400 -25.76 38.26 16.06
N ARG A 401 -24.56 38.60 16.51
CA ARG A 401 -24.22 40.01 16.75
C ARG A 401 -22.77 40.34 16.44
N GLU A 402 -22.63 41.33 15.58
CA GLU A 402 -21.42 42.06 15.24
C GLU A 402 -20.73 42.63 16.48
N GLY A 403 -19.41 42.78 16.44
CA GLY A 403 -18.67 43.40 17.54
C GLY A 403 -17.16 43.38 17.35
N SER A 404 -16.68 44.42 16.69
CA SER A 404 -15.32 44.95 16.66
C SER A 404 -14.64 44.93 18.04
N GLY A 405 -13.33 44.62 18.08
CA GLY A 405 -12.56 44.69 19.32
C GLY A 405 -11.07 44.42 19.12
N THR A 406 -10.28 45.47 19.29
CA THR A 406 -8.84 45.63 19.13
C THR A 406 -7.98 45.07 20.29
N THR A 407 -6.74 44.68 19.92
CA THR A 407 -5.44 44.65 20.68
C THR A 407 -5.26 43.69 21.88
N PRO A 408 -4.02 43.51 22.44
CA PRO A 408 -2.66 43.47 21.87
C PRO A 408 -1.82 42.25 22.39
N ARG A 409 -0.75 41.81 21.70
CA ARG A 409 0.36 41.11 22.41
C ARG A 409 1.74 41.09 21.72
N GLN A 410 2.64 41.79 22.40
CA GLN A 410 4.08 41.59 22.67
C GLN A 410 4.95 40.51 21.97
N GLN A 411 6.07 41.02 21.42
CA GLN A 411 7.49 40.66 21.66
C GLN A 411 8.09 39.31 21.23
N SER A 412 9.13 39.38 20.38
CA SER A 412 10.50 38.81 20.55
C SER A 412 11.34 39.13 19.30
N ARG A 413 12.31 40.08 19.30
CA ARG A 413 13.72 40.12 19.78
C ARG A 413 14.72 39.11 19.14
N ASN A 414 15.60 39.68 18.29
CA ASN A 414 17.05 39.52 18.08
C ASN A 414 17.67 38.10 18.01
N VAL A 415 18.36 37.65 16.94
CA VAL A 415 19.59 38.14 16.25
C VAL A 415 20.83 38.27 17.16
N ARG A 416 21.77 37.31 17.06
CA ARG A 416 23.26 37.41 17.05
C ARG A 416 23.87 36.00 17.09
N ARG A 417 24.65 35.58 16.08
CA ARG A 417 26.13 35.69 15.90
C ARG A 417 26.99 34.83 16.84
N GLY A 418 27.82 33.98 16.23
CA GLY A 418 29.22 33.76 16.63
C GLY A 418 29.61 32.33 17.03
N GLY A 419 30.73 31.84 16.47
CA GLY A 419 31.53 30.78 17.11
C GLY A 419 32.16 29.76 16.17
N ALA A 420 33.28 30.12 15.55
CA ALA A 420 34.22 29.17 14.94
C ALA A 420 35.15 28.56 16.01
N ALA A 421 35.49 27.28 15.89
CA ALA A 421 36.72 26.72 16.44
C ALA A 421 37.08 25.39 15.75
N SER A 422 38.33 25.34 15.29
CA SER A 422 39.07 24.22 14.73
C SER A 422 39.69 23.36 15.83
N VAL A 423 39.73 22.03 15.66
CA VAL A 423 40.79 21.16 16.25
C VAL A 423 41.03 19.96 15.32
N ALA A 424 42.31 19.64 15.15
CA ALA A 424 42.90 18.70 14.23
C ALA A 424 43.14 17.29 14.83
N SER A 425 43.39 16.34 13.91
CA SER A 425 44.32 15.20 14.01
C SER A 425 43.97 13.96 14.85
N GLY A 426 44.06 12.79 14.19
CA GLY A 426 44.18 11.47 14.85
C GLY A 426 43.88 10.29 13.93
N ARG A 427 44.77 9.96 12.99
CA ARG A 427 44.64 8.81 12.06
C ARG A 427 45.74 7.79 12.37
N ALA A 428 45.41 6.65 12.98
CA ALA A 428 46.26 5.45 13.00
C ALA A 428 45.47 4.17 13.36
N SER A 429 45.72 3.12 12.57
CA SER A 429 45.67 1.69 12.93
C SER A 429 44.31 1.01 13.10
N ARG A 430 43.84 0.33 12.03
CA ARG A 430 43.01 -0.90 12.10
C ARG A 430 42.94 -1.61 10.73
N ALA A 431 44.02 -2.29 10.36
CA ALA A 431 44.08 -3.23 9.24
C ALA A 431 44.66 -4.56 9.76
N SER A 432 43.83 -5.42 10.36
CA SER A 432 44.20 -6.83 10.65
C SER A 432 43.04 -7.78 11.00
N SER A 433 41.77 -7.41 10.75
CA SER A 433 40.62 -8.26 11.15
C SER A 433 39.62 -8.56 10.04
N ARG A 434 39.98 -8.29 8.78
CA ARG A 434 39.05 -8.41 7.64
C ARG A 434 39.25 -9.65 6.77
N GLU A 435 40.28 -10.46 7.02
CA GLU A 435 40.57 -11.66 6.19
C GLU A 435 39.91 -12.94 6.71
N SER A 436 39.54 -13.03 7.99
CA SER A 436 38.98 -14.25 8.57
C SER A 436 37.49 -14.46 8.26
N PHE A 437 36.73 -13.39 7.98
CA PHE A 437 35.27 -13.47 7.70
C PHE A 437 34.92 -13.74 6.23
N SER A 438 35.90 -13.71 5.32
CA SER A 438 35.67 -13.84 3.86
C SER A 438 35.58 -15.30 3.39
N ARG A 439 36.13 -16.25 4.16
CA ARG A 439 36.15 -17.67 3.79
C ARG A 439 34.81 -18.36 4.08
N ASP A 440 34.15 -18.04 5.19
CA ASP A 440 32.89 -18.71 5.58
C ASP A 440 31.69 -18.31 4.69
N ALA A 441 31.66 -17.07 4.21
CA ALA A 441 30.59 -16.59 3.33
C ALA A 441 30.62 -17.25 1.92
N LYS A 442 31.80 -17.64 1.43
CA LYS A 442 31.93 -18.29 0.11
C LYS A 442 31.44 -19.73 0.13
N THR A 443 31.59 -20.43 1.26
CA THR A 443 31.07 -21.79 1.44
C THR A 443 29.54 -21.82 1.50
N GLU A 444 28.90 -20.86 2.16
CA GLU A 444 27.42 -20.80 2.22
C GLU A 444 26.77 -20.49 0.86
N VAL A 445 27.34 -19.56 0.08
CA VAL A 445 26.81 -19.23 -1.26
C VAL A 445 26.92 -20.42 -2.22
N THR A 446 27.98 -21.21 -2.11
CA THR A 446 28.16 -22.41 -2.93
C THR A 446 27.14 -23.51 -2.57
N ALA A 447 26.87 -23.69 -1.27
CA ALA A 447 25.87 -24.65 -0.79
C ALA A 447 24.43 -24.28 -1.22
N LEU A 448 24.06 -23.00 -1.12
CA LEU A 448 22.74 -22.52 -1.56
C LEU A 448 22.55 -22.65 -3.07
N THR A 449 23.61 -22.42 -3.85
CA THR A 449 23.57 -22.58 -5.31
C THR A 449 23.39 -24.06 -5.70
N ALA A 450 24.00 -24.99 -4.97
CA ALA A 450 23.84 -26.44 -5.19
C ALA A 450 22.40 -26.91 -4.89
N LEU A 451 21.79 -26.41 -3.80
CA LEU A 451 20.40 -26.71 -3.45
C LEU A 451 19.41 -26.18 -4.51
N GLY A 452 19.66 -25.00 -5.07
CA GLY A 452 18.84 -24.43 -6.15
C GLY A 452 18.85 -25.29 -7.42
N ARG A 453 20.02 -25.83 -7.80
CA ARG A 453 20.13 -26.73 -8.96
C ARG A 453 19.40 -28.05 -8.72
N ALA A 454 19.55 -28.65 -7.54
CA ALA A 454 18.85 -29.89 -7.19
C ALA A 454 17.32 -29.74 -7.19
N ALA A 455 16.80 -28.58 -6.74
CA ALA A 455 15.36 -28.28 -6.79
C ALA A 455 14.85 -28.14 -8.23
N LYS A 456 15.61 -27.47 -9.10
CA LYS A 456 15.27 -27.32 -10.53
C LYS A 456 15.21 -28.67 -11.25
N ASP A 457 16.15 -29.57 -10.96
CA ASP A 457 16.17 -30.92 -11.55
C ASP A 457 15.02 -31.80 -11.03
N ARG A 458 14.57 -31.61 -9.79
CA ARG A 458 13.36 -32.28 -9.26
C ARG A 458 12.09 -31.80 -9.97
N LEU A 459 11.96 -30.49 -10.19
CA LEU A 459 10.85 -29.91 -10.94
C LEU A 459 10.83 -30.38 -12.41
N ALA A 460 11.99 -30.43 -13.06
CA ALA A 460 12.11 -30.93 -14.43
C ALA A 460 11.78 -32.43 -14.58
N ARG A 461 12.02 -33.23 -13.52
CA ARG A 461 11.58 -34.64 -13.49
C ARG A 461 10.08 -34.77 -13.26
N ALA A 462 9.52 -33.99 -12.33
CA ALA A 462 8.08 -33.98 -12.09
C ALA A 462 7.29 -33.54 -13.34
N SER A 463 7.79 -32.54 -14.06
CA SER A 463 7.14 -32.05 -15.29
C SER A 463 7.15 -33.09 -16.43
N ARG A 464 8.19 -33.94 -16.52
CA ARG A 464 8.22 -35.07 -17.47
C ARG A 464 7.22 -36.16 -17.08
N SER A 465 7.18 -36.52 -15.80
CA SER A 465 6.23 -37.52 -15.30
C SER A 465 4.77 -37.14 -15.54
N ILE A 466 4.43 -35.84 -15.50
CA ILE A 466 3.05 -35.39 -15.78
C ILE A 466 2.73 -35.50 -17.28
N LYS A 467 3.69 -35.22 -18.16
CA LYS A 467 3.48 -35.37 -19.62
C LYS A 467 3.25 -36.83 -20.03
N ASP A 468 3.93 -37.76 -19.37
CA ASP A 468 3.77 -39.19 -19.68
C ASP A 468 2.42 -39.76 -19.18
N VAL A 469 1.80 -39.13 -18.18
CA VAL A 469 0.46 -39.54 -17.68
C VAL A 469 -0.68 -38.97 -18.54
N VAL A 470 -0.45 -37.87 -19.25
CA VAL A 470 -1.47 -37.23 -20.11
C VAL A 470 -1.51 -37.80 -21.53
N ALA A 471 -0.54 -38.65 -21.89
CA ALA A 471 -0.55 -39.40 -23.15
C ALA A 471 -1.33 -40.72 -23.02
N GLN A 472 -2.65 -40.63 -22.84
CA GLN A 472 -3.56 -41.75 -23.17
C GLN A 472 -4.33 -41.44 -24.46
N PRO A 473 -4.62 -42.45 -25.30
CA PRO A 473 -5.21 -42.26 -26.61
C PRO A 473 -6.66 -41.78 -26.53
N SER A 474 -7.05 -41.02 -27.55
CA SER A 474 -8.30 -40.30 -27.71
C SER A 474 -9.54 -41.20 -27.63
N TYR A 475 -10.58 -40.64 -27.02
CA TYR A 475 -11.91 -41.18 -26.85
C TYR A 475 -12.74 -41.02 -28.15
N ASP A 476 -12.22 -41.49 -29.29
CA ASP A 476 -12.87 -41.41 -30.62
C ASP A 476 -13.39 -42.76 -31.13
N GLN A 477 -13.74 -43.69 -30.23
CA GLN A 477 -14.25 -45.04 -30.60
C GLN A 477 -15.51 -45.48 -29.86
N LEU A 478 -16.37 -44.54 -29.45
CA LEU A 478 -17.70 -44.86 -28.91
C LEU A 478 -18.82 -44.19 -29.72
N GLU A 479 -18.84 -44.43 -31.02
CA GLU A 479 -20.08 -44.39 -31.83
C GLU A 479 -20.37 -45.81 -32.28
N VAL A 480 -21.09 -46.57 -31.44
CA VAL A 480 -21.70 -47.85 -31.83
C VAL A 480 -23.11 -47.91 -31.24
N ASP A 481 -24.09 -47.99 -32.15
CA ASP A 481 -25.46 -48.50 -32.04
C ASP A 481 -26.35 -48.03 -30.89
N VAL A 482 -27.14 -46.97 -31.17
CA VAL A 482 -28.39 -46.64 -30.43
C VAL A 482 -29.61 -46.69 -31.37
N SER A 483 -29.54 -47.44 -32.47
CA SER A 483 -30.65 -47.52 -33.45
C SER A 483 -31.46 -48.81 -33.42
N ASN A 484 -31.32 -49.67 -32.40
CA ASN A 484 -31.97 -50.99 -32.39
C ASN A 484 -32.78 -51.33 -31.14
N TRP A 485 -33.24 -50.34 -30.37
CA TRP A 485 -34.12 -50.60 -29.22
C TRP A 485 -35.41 -49.79 -29.31
N LEU A 486 -36.49 -50.51 -29.66
CA LEU A 486 -37.91 -50.26 -29.38
C LEU A 486 -38.63 -49.36 -30.41
N ASP A 487 -39.09 -49.85 -31.57
CA ASP A 487 -40.24 -50.75 -31.78
C ASP A 487 -40.28 -52.06 -30.96
N ASP A 488 -41.07 -52.02 -29.86
CA ASP A 488 -41.93 -53.10 -29.34
C ASP A 488 -42.85 -52.55 -28.23
#